data_AF-A0A957P9L2-F1
#
_entry.id   AF-A0A957P9L2-F1
#
_cell.length_a   1.000
_cell.length_b   1.000
_cell.length_c   1.000
_cell.angle_alpha   90.00
_cell.angle_beta   90.00
_cell.angle_gamma   90.00
#
_symmetry.space_group_name_H-M   'P 1'
#
loop_
_entity.id
_entity.type
_entity.pdbx_description
1 polymer ?
#
loop_
_entity_poly.entity_id
_entity_poly.type
_entity_poly.pdbx_seq_one_letter_code
_entity_poly.pdbx_strand_id
1 'polypeptide(L)'
;IDACITVTEAGQYNLKGRFFGPDDARNSVFVQVDGLPLNAPTWHVPANASVYQDVYAPETFALNPGQHIITIYHREAGTRIDSLVLELIPATATPTATATPNGTVTSTPTSIPCNQGLVAEAESGARFGAFALVADAAASGGAAVEVPEIFGDFGVP
;
A
#
# COMPACT_ATOMS: atom_id res chain seq x y z
N ILE A 1 -1.44 1.63 -7.69
CA ILE A 1 -1.36 2.97 -7.04
C ILE A 1 -0.02 3.09 -6.36
N ASP A 2 0.53 4.30 -6.31
CA ASP A 2 1.73 4.62 -5.55
C ASP A 2 1.34 5.63 -4.47
N ALA A 3 1.50 5.23 -3.21
CA ALA A 3 1.27 6.07 -2.04
C ALA A 3 2.62 6.44 -1.42
N CYS A 4 2.88 7.73 -1.25
CA CYS A 4 4.09 8.20 -0.58
C CYS A 4 3.83 8.45 0.91
N ILE A 5 4.65 7.84 1.77
CA ILE A 5 4.60 7.96 3.23
C ILE A 5 5.97 8.42 3.76
N THR A 6 5.96 9.29 4.77
CA THR A 6 7.19 9.70 5.45
C THR A 6 7.37 8.94 6.76
N VAL A 7 8.46 8.17 6.86
CA VAL A 7 8.91 7.47 8.06
C VAL A 7 9.93 8.33 8.82
N THR A 8 9.76 8.47 10.14
CA THR A 8 10.66 9.28 10.98
C THR A 8 11.61 8.44 11.83
N GLU A 9 11.34 7.15 12.00
CA GLU A 9 12.10 6.23 12.84
C GLU A 9 12.55 5.03 12.01
N ALA A 10 13.82 4.62 12.14
CA ALA A 10 14.28 3.41 11.50
C ALA A 10 13.69 2.19 12.19
N GLY A 11 13.22 1.19 11.45
CA GLY A 11 12.70 -0.02 12.07
C GLY A 11 12.04 -1.00 11.11
N GLN A 12 11.55 -2.08 11.70
CA GLN A 12 10.66 -3.02 11.02
C GLN A 12 9.22 -2.51 11.15
N TYR A 13 8.49 -2.45 10.04
CA TYR A 13 7.13 -1.97 10.00
C TYR A 13 6.19 -3.07 9.49
N ASN A 14 5.03 -3.20 10.13
CA ASN A 14 3.87 -3.86 9.53
C ASN A 14 3.24 -2.87 8.55
N LEU A 15 2.85 -3.36 7.37
CA LEU A 15 1.95 -2.63 6.49
C LEU A 15 0.54 -3.16 6.70
N LYS A 16 -0.41 -2.26 6.94
CA LYS A 16 -1.83 -2.55 7.07
C LYS A 16 -2.57 -1.76 6.01
N GLY A 17 -3.60 -2.34 5.42
CA GLY A 17 -4.47 -1.65 4.50
C GLY A 17 -5.92 -1.85 4.90
N ARG A 18 -6.74 -0.84 4.63
CA ARG A 18 -8.17 -0.90 4.82
C ARG A 18 -8.83 -1.24 3.50
N PHE A 19 -9.38 -2.43 3.40
CA PHE A 19 -9.85 -3.01 2.15
C PHE A 19 -11.32 -3.39 2.20
N PHE A 20 -11.97 -3.32 1.05
CA PHE A 20 -13.24 -3.97 0.80
C PHE A 20 -13.04 -5.06 -0.26
N GLY A 21 -13.22 -6.32 0.14
CA GLY A 21 -13.15 -7.48 -0.74
C GLY A 21 -14.56 -8.02 -1.00
N PRO A 22 -15.18 -7.80 -2.17
CA PRO A 22 -16.58 -8.20 -2.38
C PRO A 22 -16.83 -9.71 -2.29
N ASP A 23 -15.92 -10.55 -2.76
CA ASP A 23 -16.05 -12.01 -2.67
C ASP A 23 -14.70 -12.71 -2.84
N ASP A 24 -14.68 -14.04 -2.73
CA ASP A 24 -13.46 -14.86 -2.81
C ASP A 24 -12.78 -14.86 -4.20
N ALA A 25 -13.42 -14.34 -5.25
CA ALA A 25 -12.81 -14.17 -6.56
C ALA A 25 -12.24 -12.75 -6.76
N ARG A 26 -12.49 -11.86 -5.80
CA ARG A 26 -12.25 -10.41 -5.86
C ARG A 26 -11.71 -9.91 -4.54
N ASN A 27 -10.65 -10.54 -4.05
CA ASN A 27 -10.13 -10.31 -2.71
C ASN A 27 -8.60 -10.26 -2.66
N SER A 28 -7.95 -9.69 -3.66
CA SER A 28 -6.50 -9.56 -3.61
C SER A 28 -5.91 -8.49 -4.53
N VAL A 29 -4.72 -8.06 -4.12
CA VAL A 29 -3.83 -7.15 -4.84
C VAL A 29 -2.39 -7.65 -4.71
N PHE A 30 -1.45 -7.07 -5.46
CA PHE A 30 -0.03 -7.23 -5.15
C PHE A 30 0.53 -5.97 -4.48
N VAL A 31 1.54 -6.12 -3.63
CA VAL A 31 2.13 -5.00 -2.87
C VAL A 31 3.65 -5.00 -2.90
N GLN A 32 4.23 -3.81 -2.95
CA GLN A 32 5.66 -3.54 -2.74
C GLN A 32 5.85 -2.29 -1.89
N VAL A 33 7.00 -2.20 -1.23
CA VAL A 33 7.50 -0.95 -0.64
C VAL A 33 8.89 -0.70 -1.21
N ASP A 34 9.09 0.47 -1.82
CA ASP A 34 10.31 0.86 -2.55
C ASP A 34 10.75 -0.16 -3.62
N GLY A 35 9.77 -0.77 -4.30
CA GLY A 35 10.02 -1.79 -5.32
C GLY A 35 10.44 -3.16 -4.79
N LEU A 36 10.35 -3.38 -3.47
CA LEU A 36 10.68 -4.65 -2.82
C LEU A 36 9.45 -5.31 -2.16
N PRO A 37 9.42 -6.66 -2.11
CA PRO A 37 10.32 -7.57 -2.82
C PRO A 37 10.08 -7.54 -4.34
N LEU A 38 11.10 -7.89 -5.15
CA LEU A 38 11.02 -7.77 -6.62
C LEU A 38 9.84 -8.53 -7.24
N ASN A 39 9.48 -9.68 -6.64
CA ASN A 39 8.25 -10.40 -6.95
C ASN A 39 7.18 -9.98 -5.94
N ALA A 40 6.42 -8.93 -6.27
CA ALA A 40 5.39 -8.37 -5.39
C ALA A 40 4.48 -9.48 -4.82
N PRO A 41 4.43 -9.69 -3.49
CA PRO A 41 3.62 -10.74 -2.88
C PRO A 41 2.13 -10.45 -3.08
N THR A 42 1.35 -11.53 -3.15
CA THR A 42 -0.12 -11.42 -3.13
C THR A 42 -0.58 -11.06 -1.73
N TRP A 43 -1.32 -9.97 -1.63
CA TRP A 43 -2.01 -9.57 -0.41
C TRP A 43 -3.47 -10.00 -0.51
N HIS A 44 -3.81 -11.07 0.21
CA HIS A 44 -5.20 -11.54 0.32
C HIS A 44 -5.96 -10.73 1.35
N VAL A 45 -7.19 -10.34 0.99
CA VAL A 45 -8.14 -9.69 1.88
C VAL A 45 -9.29 -10.65 2.17
N PRO A 46 -9.96 -10.55 3.33
CA PRO A 46 -11.14 -11.37 3.58
C PRO A 46 -12.27 -11.00 2.62
N ALA A 47 -12.93 -12.01 2.05
CA ALA A 47 -14.13 -11.84 1.25
C ALA A 47 -15.31 -11.42 2.15
N ASN A 48 -15.63 -10.13 2.14
CA ASN A 48 -16.73 -9.54 2.87
C ASN A 48 -17.28 -8.31 2.11
N ALA A 49 -18.35 -8.51 1.36
CA ALA A 49 -19.04 -7.46 0.59
C ALA A 49 -19.75 -6.38 1.44
N SER A 50 -19.62 -6.40 2.77
CA SER A 50 -20.44 -5.53 3.63
C SER A 50 -19.66 -4.44 4.34
N VAL A 51 -18.35 -4.64 4.58
CA VAL A 51 -17.56 -3.71 5.38
C VAL A 51 -16.11 -3.63 4.91
N TYR A 52 -15.52 -2.45 5.07
CA TYR A 52 -14.07 -2.30 5.00
C TYR A 52 -13.41 -2.95 6.21
N GLN A 53 -12.30 -3.62 6.00
CA GLN A 53 -11.55 -4.33 7.01
C GLN A 53 -10.08 -3.93 6.98
N ASP A 54 -9.50 -3.81 8.16
CA ASP A 54 -8.06 -3.68 8.32
C ASP A 54 -7.41 -5.05 8.14
N VAL A 55 -6.54 -5.17 7.16
CA VAL A 55 -5.81 -6.40 6.82
C VAL A 55 -4.33 -6.07 6.87
N TYR A 56 -3.49 -6.97 7.39
CA TYR A 56 -2.04 -6.83 7.32
C TYR A 56 -1.49 -7.43 6.03
N ALA A 57 -0.46 -6.79 5.49
CA ALA A 57 0.32 -7.33 4.38
C ALA A 57 1.01 -8.63 4.82
N PRO A 58 1.31 -9.52 3.86
CA PRO A 58 1.97 -10.80 4.18
C PRO A 58 3.42 -10.63 4.66
N GLU A 59 4.04 -9.46 4.45
CA GLU A 59 5.43 -9.18 4.78
C GLU A 59 5.58 -7.94 5.67
N THR A 60 6.70 -7.90 6.41
CA THR A 60 7.18 -6.73 7.15
C THR A 60 8.29 -6.04 6.37
N PHE A 61 8.41 -4.72 6.52
CA PHE A 61 9.37 -3.92 5.77
C PHE A 61 10.36 -3.22 6.69
N ALA A 62 11.66 -3.38 6.43
CA ALA A 62 12.70 -2.63 7.12
C ALA A 62 12.89 -1.27 6.44
N LEU A 63 12.50 -0.20 7.14
CA LEU A 63 12.49 1.17 6.61
C LEU A 63 13.45 2.06 7.40
N ASN A 64 14.10 2.97 6.70
CA ASN A 64 14.92 4.02 7.30
C ASN A 64 14.07 5.30 7.45
N PRO A 65 14.52 6.31 8.21
CA PRO A 65 13.87 7.61 8.19
C PRO A 65 13.96 8.20 6.77
N GLY A 66 12.83 8.62 6.21
CA GLY A 66 12.75 9.11 4.84
C GLY A 66 11.37 8.93 4.21
N GLN A 67 11.28 9.26 2.92
CA GLN A 67 10.11 9.00 2.11
C GLN A 67 10.19 7.59 1.54
N HIS A 68 9.06 6.89 1.58
CA HIS A 68 8.90 5.55 1.05
C HIS A 68 7.68 5.50 0.14
N ILE A 69 7.76 4.69 -0.91
CA ILE A 69 6.67 4.50 -1.86
C ILE A 69 6.08 3.11 -1.66
N ILE A 70 4.82 3.05 -1.23
CA ILE A 70 4.03 1.83 -1.22
C ILE A 70 3.34 1.71 -2.57
N THR A 71 3.64 0.65 -3.30
CA THR A 71 3.05 0.36 -4.61
C THR A 71 2.06 -0.78 -4.49
N ILE A 72 0.83 -0.56 -4.93
CA ILE A 72 -0.21 -1.59 -5.07
C ILE A 72 -0.46 -1.84 -6.55
N TYR A 73 -0.36 -3.09 -6.97
CA TYR A 73 -0.72 -3.51 -8.32
C TYR A 73 -2.08 -4.20 -8.34
N HIS A 74 -2.79 -4.09 -9.46
CA HIS A 74 -4.06 -4.79 -9.65
C HIS A 74 -3.85 -6.31 -9.64
N ARG A 75 -4.84 -7.05 -9.14
CA ARG A 75 -4.87 -8.51 -9.31
C ARG A 75 -6.29 -8.97 -9.59
N GLU A 76 -7.22 -8.69 -8.69
CA GLU A 76 -8.63 -9.06 -8.89
C GLU A 76 -9.53 -7.83 -8.89
N ALA A 77 -10.35 -7.74 -9.93
CA ALA A 77 -11.28 -6.63 -10.13
C ALA A 77 -12.25 -6.47 -8.96
N GLY A 78 -12.67 -5.24 -8.68
CA GLY A 78 -13.67 -4.94 -7.65
C GLY A 78 -13.14 -4.92 -6.22
N THR A 79 -11.91 -5.37 -5.94
CA THR A 79 -11.26 -5.10 -4.65
C THR A 79 -11.05 -3.60 -4.50
N ARG A 80 -11.44 -3.01 -3.36
CA ARG A 80 -11.24 -1.58 -3.07
C ARG A 80 -10.25 -1.36 -1.95
N ILE A 81 -9.48 -0.28 -2.09
CA ILE A 81 -8.48 0.19 -1.14
C ILE A 81 -8.92 1.56 -0.65
N ASP A 82 -9.10 1.68 0.67
CA ASP A 82 -9.42 2.93 1.37
C ASP A 82 -8.11 3.62 1.81
N SER A 83 -7.34 2.97 2.69
CA SER A 83 -6.11 3.56 3.24
C SER A 83 -5.01 2.52 3.45
N LEU A 84 -3.77 3.01 3.56
CA LEU A 84 -2.55 2.26 3.87
C LEU A 84 -1.90 2.86 5.11
N VAL A 85 -1.48 2.01 6.03
CA VAL A 85 -0.91 2.39 7.33
C VAL A 85 0.36 1.62 7.60
N LEU A 86 1.43 2.31 7.96
CA LEU A 86 2.65 1.70 8.51
C LEU A 86 2.59 1.71 10.04
N GLU A 87 2.83 0.55 10.64
CA GLU A 87 2.89 0.41 12.10
C GLU A 87 4.28 -0.09 12.50
N LEU A 88 5.01 0.73 13.27
CA LEU A 88 6.34 0.35 13.76
C LEU A 88 6.22 -0.86 14.68
N ILE A 89 6.97 -1.91 14.40
CA ILE A 89 7.11 -3.08 15.26
C ILE A 89 8.12 -2.72 16.36
N PRO A 90 7.72 -2.66 17.63
CA PRO A 90 8.64 -2.34 18.72
C PRO A 90 9.79 -3.35 18.75
N ALA A 91 11.02 -2.87 18.62
CA ALA A 91 12.19 -3.75 18.78
C ALA A 91 12.18 -4.34 20.20
N THR A 92 12.30 -5.66 20.31
CA THR A 92 12.61 -6.29 21.60
C THR A 92 14.04 -5.88 21.96
N ALA A 93 14.21 -5.14 23.05
CA ALA A 93 15.47 -4.49 23.42
C ALA A 93 16.70 -5.41 23.23
N THR A 94 17.46 -5.15 22.18
CA THR A 94 18.79 -5.73 21.91
C THR A 94 19.68 -4.52 21.56
N PRO A 95 20.90 -4.41 22.11
CA PRO A 95 21.61 -3.13 22.16
C PRO A 95 21.89 -2.50 20.79
N THR A 96 21.78 -1.18 20.83
CA THR A 96 21.83 -0.15 19.78
C THR A 96 22.95 -0.31 18.75
N ALA A 97 22.60 -0.36 17.47
CA ALA A 97 23.49 0.08 16.40
C ALA A 97 23.27 1.59 16.16
N THR A 98 24.34 2.37 16.24
CA THR A 98 24.34 3.81 15.93
C THR A 98 24.25 3.99 14.41
N ALA A 99 23.10 4.43 13.89
CA ALA A 99 22.98 4.82 12.49
C ALA A 99 23.74 6.14 12.26
N THR A 100 24.68 6.14 11.31
CA THR A 100 25.27 7.36 10.75
C THR A 100 24.40 7.78 9.57
N PRO A 101 23.86 9.01 9.51
CA PRO A 101 23.02 9.42 8.39
C PRO A 101 23.92 9.80 7.20
N ASN A 102 23.87 9.05 6.11
CA ASN A 102 24.25 9.59 4.81
C ASN A 102 23.48 8.88 3.69
N GLY A 103 22.69 9.66 2.96
CA GLY A 103 21.88 9.20 1.85
C GLY A 103 21.13 10.36 1.22
N THR A 104 21.85 11.24 0.51
CA THR A 104 21.21 12.18 -0.41
C THR A 104 20.74 11.38 -1.63
N VAL A 105 19.44 11.17 -1.75
CA VAL A 105 18.84 10.63 -2.97
C VAL A 105 18.17 11.78 -3.71
N THR A 106 18.75 12.15 -4.87
CA THR A 106 18.09 13.00 -5.86
C THR A 106 17.38 12.09 -6.84
N SER A 107 16.13 11.75 -6.55
CA SER A 107 15.20 11.31 -7.57
C SER A 107 14.34 12.50 -7.98
N THR A 108 14.10 12.64 -9.28
CA THR A 108 13.02 13.48 -9.79
C THR A 108 11.85 12.55 -10.12
N PRO A 109 10.89 12.32 -9.22
CA PRO A 109 9.61 11.75 -9.61
C PRO A 109 8.59 12.87 -9.78
N THR A 110 7.68 12.68 -10.71
CA THR A 110 6.38 13.35 -10.78
C THR A 110 5.81 13.41 -9.36
N SER A 111 5.62 14.61 -8.81
CA SER A 111 5.40 14.81 -7.37
C SER A 111 4.15 14.10 -6.88
N ILE A 112 4.31 12.93 -6.27
CA ILE A 112 3.29 12.33 -5.42
C ILE A 112 3.34 13.13 -4.11
N PRO A 113 2.25 13.77 -3.67
CA PRO A 113 2.24 14.43 -2.38
C PRO A 113 2.48 13.39 -1.29
N CYS A 114 3.61 13.49 -0.60
CA CYS A 114 3.94 12.58 0.48
C CYS A 114 3.14 12.93 1.73
N ASN A 115 2.42 11.95 2.25
CA ASN A 115 1.71 12.12 3.50
C ASN A 115 2.71 12.29 4.64
N GLN A 116 2.46 13.31 5.46
CA GLN A 116 3.23 13.56 6.67
C GLN A 116 2.73 12.60 7.75
N GLY A 117 3.52 11.57 8.05
CA GLY A 117 3.16 10.52 8.99
C GLY A 117 2.86 9.18 8.31
N LEU A 118 2.44 8.20 9.10
CA LEU A 118 2.41 6.77 8.74
C LEU A 118 1.08 6.31 8.11
N VAL A 119 0.22 7.23 7.68
CA VAL A 119 -1.08 6.92 7.07
C VAL A 119 -1.14 7.56 5.69
N ALA A 120 -1.60 6.80 4.71
CA ALA A 120 -1.92 7.32 3.39
C ALA A 120 -3.29 6.87 2.89
N GLU A 121 -4.14 7.84 2.58
CA GLU A 121 -5.37 7.60 1.83
C GLU A 121 -5.06 7.13 0.41
N ALA A 122 -5.72 6.08 -0.05
CA ALA A 122 -5.45 5.46 -1.34
C ALA A 122 -5.79 6.42 -2.49
N GLU A 123 -6.84 7.22 -2.35
CA GLU A 123 -7.29 8.20 -3.32
C GLU A 123 -6.37 9.41 -3.45
N SER A 124 -5.48 9.61 -2.47
CA SER A 124 -4.44 10.65 -2.50
C SER A 124 -3.15 10.16 -3.19
N GLY A 125 -3.03 8.87 -3.46
CA GLY A 125 -1.91 8.27 -4.18
C GLY A 125 -1.96 8.52 -5.70
N ALA A 126 -0.83 8.37 -6.37
CA ALA A 126 -0.79 8.37 -7.83
C ALA A 126 -1.39 7.06 -8.37
N ARG A 127 -2.34 7.18 -9.30
CA ARG A 127 -2.98 6.03 -9.95
C ARG A 127 -2.32 5.78 -11.30
N PHE A 128 -2.05 4.51 -11.59
CA PHE A 128 -1.48 4.03 -12.86
C PHE A 128 -2.40 2.99 -13.48
N GLY A 129 -2.42 2.88 -14.81
CA GLY A 129 -3.34 1.96 -15.48
C GLY A 129 -4.80 2.33 -15.23
N ALA A 130 -5.67 1.33 -15.11
CA ALA A 130 -7.12 1.51 -15.05
C ALA A 130 -7.71 1.62 -13.62
N PHE A 131 -6.89 1.77 -12.57
CA PHE A 131 -7.38 2.00 -11.20
C PHE A 131 -8.39 3.16 -11.18
N ALA A 132 -9.59 2.90 -10.66
CA ALA A 132 -10.69 3.85 -10.66
C ALA A 132 -10.91 4.45 -9.27
N LEU A 133 -11.30 5.72 -9.22
CA LEU A 133 -11.83 6.32 -7.99
C LEU A 133 -13.32 6.04 -7.92
N VAL A 134 -13.78 5.47 -6.82
CA VAL A 134 -15.19 5.14 -6.59
C VAL A 134 -15.68 5.90 -5.37
N ALA A 135 -16.82 6.58 -5.51
CA ALA A 135 -17.50 7.18 -4.37
C ALA A 135 -18.07 6.08 -3.48
N ASP A 136 -17.71 6.08 -2.20
CA ASP A 136 -18.08 5.06 -1.25
C ASP A 136 -18.18 5.69 0.15
N ALA A 137 -19.40 5.83 0.68
CA ALA A 137 -19.64 6.48 1.96
C ALA A 137 -19.07 5.69 3.15
N ALA A 138 -18.75 4.40 2.96
CA ALA A 138 -18.10 3.59 3.99
C ALA A 138 -16.56 3.77 4.01
N ALA A 139 -16.00 4.34 2.94
CA ALA A 139 -14.60 4.72 2.87
C ALA A 139 -14.34 6.03 3.62
N SER A 140 -13.12 6.19 4.09
CA SER A 140 -12.60 7.43 4.64
C SER A 140 -12.65 8.49 3.55
N GLY A 141 -13.03 9.73 3.90
CA GLY A 141 -13.18 10.79 2.90
C GLY A 141 -14.32 10.59 1.87
N GLY A 142 -15.06 9.47 1.92
CA GLY A 142 -16.18 9.19 1.03
C GLY A 142 -15.80 8.62 -0.33
N ALA A 143 -14.55 8.19 -0.53
CA ALA A 143 -14.09 7.56 -1.77
C ALA A 143 -13.02 6.51 -1.51
N ALA A 144 -12.92 5.52 -2.39
CA ALA A 144 -11.88 4.48 -2.37
C ALA A 144 -11.32 4.28 -3.78
N VAL A 145 -10.14 3.65 -3.86
CA VAL A 145 -9.58 3.21 -5.14
C VAL A 145 -9.99 1.77 -5.41
N GLU A 146 -10.66 1.53 -6.54
CA GLU A 146 -11.13 0.21 -6.97
C GLU A 146 -10.19 -0.38 -8.03
N VAL A 147 -9.87 -1.66 -7.87
CA VAL A 147 -9.19 -2.46 -8.89
C VAL A 147 -10.13 -2.62 -10.09
N PRO A 148 -9.71 -2.26 -11.31
CA PRO A 148 -10.59 -2.24 -12.47
C PRO A 148 -11.06 -3.64 -12.90
N GLU A 149 -12.30 -3.71 -13.38
CA GLU A 149 -12.83 -4.80 -14.21
C GLU A 149 -12.12 -4.79 -15.57
N ILE A 150 -10.98 -5.47 -15.68
CA ILE A 150 -10.30 -5.62 -16.97
C ILE A 150 -10.87 -6.83 -17.72
N PHE A 151 -11.79 -6.58 -18.67
CA PHE A 151 -12.01 -7.53 -19.76
C PHE A 151 -10.81 -7.45 -20.71
N GLY A 152 -9.87 -8.37 -20.57
CA GLY A 152 -8.69 -8.46 -21.43
C GLY A 152 -7.85 -9.66 -21.06
N ASP A 153 -8.05 -10.74 -21.80
CA ASP A 153 -7.16 -11.90 -21.89
C ASP A 153 -5.69 -11.47 -21.74
N PHE A 154 -4.98 -12.01 -20.76
CA PHE A 154 -3.52 -12.06 -20.85
C PHE A 154 -3.21 -13.03 -21.99
N GLY A 155 -3.35 -12.54 -23.22
CA GLY A 155 -2.87 -13.16 -24.43
C GLY A 155 -1.38 -13.40 -24.24
N VAL A 156 -1.07 -14.61 -23.79
CA VAL A 156 0.22 -15.22 -23.99
C VAL A 156 0.54 -15.13 -25.49
N PRO A 157 1.72 -14.65 -25.89
CA PRO A 157 2.11 -14.66 -27.30
C PRO A 157 2.13 -16.09 -27.87
#